data_AF-A0A1Z9LVU9-F1
#
_entry.id   AF-A0A1Z9LVU9-F1
#
_cell.length_a   1.000
_cell.length_b   1.000
_cell.length_c   1.000
_cell.angle_alpha   90.00
_cell.angle_beta   90.00
_cell.angle_gamma   90.00
#
_symmetry.space_group_name_H-M   'P 1'
#
loop_
_entity.id
_entity.type
_entity.pdbx_description
1 polymer ?
#
loop_
_entity_poly.entity_id
_entity_poly.type
_entity_poly.pdbx_seq_one_letter_code
_entity_poly.pdbx_strand_id
1 'polypeptide(L)'
;MNNYLIRKKFVSNSITILTFIIFVFFISHIFFGERSVWKIFSLNSQISTANKEYNKLINNKKNIMIEINLLRDNNVDPDYITEISYDLLGLIQSDQIVIDIK
;
A
#
# COMPACT_ATOMS: atom_id res chain seq x y z
N MET A 1 69.21 -9.67 3.93
CA MET A 1 68.20 -9.09 4.86
C MET A 1 67.06 -8.38 4.15
N ASN A 2 67.33 -7.63 3.07
CA ASN A 2 66.32 -6.81 2.36
C ASN A 2 65.14 -7.62 1.76
N ASN A 3 65.43 -8.75 1.11
CA ASN A 3 64.38 -9.58 0.47
C ASN A 3 63.40 -10.22 1.47
N TYR A 4 63.85 -10.51 2.71
CA TYR A 4 62.97 -11.02 3.77
C TYR A 4 61.99 -9.94 4.25
N LEU A 5 62.48 -8.71 4.44
CA LEU A 5 61.64 -7.57 4.84
C LEU A 5 60.61 -7.21 3.76
N ILE A 6 61.01 -7.29 2.48
CA ILE A 6 60.10 -7.06 1.34
C ILE A 6 59.00 -8.14 1.29
N ARG A 7 59.36 -9.43 1.40
CA ARG A 7 58.38 -10.53 1.44
C ARG A 7 57.44 -10.41 2.63
N LYS A 8 57.94 -10.06 3.82
CA LYS A 8 57.12 -9.86 5.02
C LYS A 8 56.13 -8.71 4.87
N LYS A 9 56.56 -7.57 4.31
CA LYS A 9 55.66 -6.44 4.00
C LYS A 9 54.61 -6.81 2.96
N PHE A 10 55.00 -7.53 1.90
CA PHE A 10 54.07 -7.97 0.86
C PHE A 10 52.97 -8.88 1.43
N VAL A 11 53.35 -9.91 2.20
CA VAL A 11 52.38 -10.82 2.85
C VAL A 11 51.46 -10.07 3.80
N SER A 12 51.99 -9.16 4.62
CA SER A 12 51.19 -8.34 5.52
C SER A 12 50.16 -7.50 4.75
N ASN A 13 50.58 -6.85 3.65
CA ASN A 13 49.70 -6.01 2.86
C ASN A 13 48.61 -6.84 2.15
N SER A 14 48.94 -8.04 1.67
CA SER A 14 47.96 -8.97 1.10
C SER A 14 46.91 -9.42 2.12
N ILE A 15 47.31 -9.67 3.38
CA ILE A 15 46.38 -10.00 4.47
C ILE A 15 45.45 -8.81 4.77
N THR A 16 45.98 -7.59 4.80
CA THR A 16 45.17 -6.37 5.00
C THR A 16 44.17 -6.17 3.87
N ILE A 17 44.58 -6.39 2.61
CA ILE A 17 43.67 -6.29 1.45
C ILE A 17 42.59 -7.39 1.52
N LEU A 18 42.96 -8.63 1.83
CA LEU A 18 42.01 -9.74 1.93
C LEU A 18 40.96 -9.50 3.02
N THR A 19 41.39 -9.05 4.20
CA THR A 19 40.47 -8.71 5.30
C THR A 19 39.55 -7.55 4.94
N PHE A 20 40.05 -6.55 4.21
CA PHE A 20 39.22 -5.46 3.72
C PHE A 20 38.16 -5.94 2.71
N ILE A 21 38.51 -6.81 1.78
CA ILE A 21 37.55 -7.37 0.81
C ILE A 21 36.46 -8.18 1.53
N ILE A 22 36.85 -9.01 2.50
CA ILE A 22 35.89 -9.79 3.29
C ILE A 22 34.96 -8.86 4.07
N PHE A 23 35.49 -7.79 4.66
CA PHE A 23 34.68 -6.80 5.38
C PHE A 23 33.65 -6.14 4.47
N VAL A 24 34.06 -5.67 3.29
CA VAL A 24 33.13 -5.05 2.31
C VAL A 24 32.07 -6.04 1.85
N PHE A 25 32.43 -7.31 1.63
CA PHE A 25 31.49 -8.36 1.28
C PHE A 25 30.37 -8.51 2.33
N PHE A 26 30.73 -8.57 3.62
CA PHE A 26 29.74 -8.68 4.70
C PHE A 26 28.87 -7.44 4.82
N ILE A 27 29.46 -6.23 4.73
CA ILE A 27 28.69 -4.98 4.75
C ILE A 27 27.68 -4.96 3.59
N SER A 28 28.13 -5.26 2.37
CA SER A 28 27.25 -5.34 1.21
C SER A 28 26.10 -6.33 1.43
N HIS A 29 26.39 -7.53 1.97
CA HIS A 29 25.37 -8.53 2.22
C HIS A 29 24.36 -8.13 3.32
N ILE A 30 24.78 -7.36 4.33
CA ILE A 30 23.89 -6.84 5.38
C ILE A 30 22.88 -5.84 4.80
N PHE A 31 23.30 -5.02 3.84
CA PHE A 31 22.45 -3.98 3.25
C PHE A 31 21.66 -4.46 2.02
N PHE A 32 22.22 -5.32 1.18
CA PHE A 32 21.63 -5.73 -0.10
C PHE A 32 21.14 -7.18 -0.15
N GLY A 33 21.40 -7.99 0.89
CA GLY A 33 20.92 -9.37 0.95
C GLY A 33 19.39 -9.48 1.06
N GLU A 34 18.85 -10.67 0.83
CA GLU A 34 17.40 -10.90 0.94
C GLU A 34 16.87 -10.73 2.37
N ARG A 35 17.72 -10.98 3.37
CA ARG A 35 17.43 -10.72 4.79
C ARG A 35 17.98 -9.39 5.27
N SER A 36 18.27 -8.47 4.36
CA SER A 36 18.81 -7.16 4.69
C SER A 36 17.81 -6.29 5.43
N VAL A 37 18.36 -5.33 6.19
CA VAL A 37 17.57 -4.27 6.83
C VAL A 37 16.77 -3.49 5.79
N TRP A 38 17.35 -3.28 4.59
CA TRP A 38 16.67 -2.59 3.50
C TRP A 38 15.44 -3.34 3.01
N LYS A 39 15.56 -4.66 2.84
CA LYS A 39 14.42 -5.50 2.43
C LYS A 39 13.31 -5.48 3.48
N ILE A 40 13.66 -5.54 4.77
CA ILE A 40 12.69 -5.45 5.87
C ILE A 40 11.95 -4.12 5.83
N PHE A 41 12.66 -3.00 5.64
CA PHE A 41 12.04 -1.69 5.52
C PHE A 41 11.09 -1.60 4.32
N SER A 42 11.52 -2.11 3.15
CA SER A 42 10.69 -2.17 1.95
C SER A 42 9.43 -3.01 2.16
N LEU A 43 9.55 -4.19 2.77
CA LEU A 43 8.42 -5.07 3.06
C LEU A 43 7.44 -4.42 4.04
N ASN A 44 7.93 -3.80 5.11
CA ASN A 44 7.08 -3.09 6.06
C ASN A 44 6.32 -1.92 5.40
N SER A 45 6.98 -1.20 4.49
CA SER A 45 6.32 -0.16 3.69
C SER A 45 5.22 -0.74 2.80
N GLN A 46 5.48 -1.86 2.11
CA GLN A 46 4.48 -2.54 1.29
C GLN A 46 3.29 -3.04 2.11
N ILE A 47 3.54 -3.62 3.29
CA ILE A 47 2.49 -4.06 4.22
C ILE A 47 1.65 -2.86 4.67
N SER A 48 2.28 -1.73 4.99
CA SER A 48 1.56 -0.51 5.38
C SER A 48 0.65 0.00 4.26
N THR A 49 1.15 0.03 3.02
CA THR A 49 0.37 0.44 1.85
C THR A 49 -0.80 -0.50 1.59
N ALA A 50 -0.55 -1.82 1.58
CA ALA A 50 -1.60 -2.83 1.37
C ALA A 50 -2.69 -2.74 2.44
N ASN A 51 -2.33 -2.52 3.72
CA ASN A 51 -3.30 -2.32 4.78
C ASN A 51 -4.13 -1.05 4.61
N LYS A 52 -3.52 0.05 4.15
CA LYS A 52 -4.27 1.29 3.83
C LYS A 52 -5.28 1.06 2.71
N GLU A 53 -4.88 0.38 1.65
CA GLU A 53 -5.75 0.04 0.53
C GLU A 53 -6.90 -0.87 0.97
N TYR A 54 -6.59 -1.89 1.76
CA TYR A 54 -7.60 -2.78 2.34
C TYR A 54 -8.64 -2.00 3.17
N ASN A 55 -8.18 -1.13 4.07
CA ASN A 55 -9.07 -0.32 4.90
C ASN A 55 -9.93 0.64 4.06
N LYS A 56 -9.36 1.24 3.00
CA LYS A 56 -10.12 2.05 2.05
C LYS A 56 -11.21 1.22 1.38
N LEU A 57 -10.89 0.01 0.93
CA LEU A 57 -11.85 -0.87 0.28
C LEU A 57 -12.98 -1.30 1.21
N ILE A 58 -12.66 -1.63 2.47
CA ILE A 58 -13.64 -1.99 3.50
C ILE A 58 -14.56 -0.82 3.81
N ASN A 59 -14.03 0.40 3.95
CA ASN A 59 -14.85 1.58 4.18
C ASN A 59 -15.77 1.87 3.01
N ASN A 60 -15.26 1.78 1.77
CA ASN A 60 -16.08 1.94 0.58
C ASN A 60 -17.19 0.89 0.51
N LYS A 61 -16.87 -0.39 0.77
CA LYS A 61 -17.87 -1.46 0.85
C LYS A 61 -18.94 -1.14 1.89
N LYS A 62 -18.55 -0.62 3.06
CA LYS A 62 -19.50 -0.25 4.12
C LYS A 62 -20.43 0.87 3.66
N ASN A 63 -19.91 1.91 3.01
CA ASN A 63 -20.71 3.02 2.50
C ASN A 63 -21.69 2.56 1.42
N ILE A 64 -21.23 1.78 0.44
CA ILE A 64 -22.08 1.20 -0.60
C ILE A 64 -23.14 0.28 0.02
N MET A 65 -22.78 -0.51 1.03
CA MET A 65 -23.75 -1.37 1.72
C MET A 65 -24.84 -0.54 2.44
N ILE A 66 -24.49 0.62 3.00
CA ILE A 66 -25.47 1.54 3.59
C ILE A 66 -26.41 2.05 2.50
N GLU A 67 -25.87 2.50 1.37
CA GLU A 67 -26.65 2.99 0.22
C GLU A 67 -27.58 1.90 -0.34
N ILE A 68 -27.07 0.70 -0.59
CA ILE A 68 -27.87 -0.46 -1.02
C ILE A 68 -28.96 -0.79 0.01
N ASN A 69 -28.65 -0.71 1.32
CA ASN A 69 -29.64 -0.97 2.35
C ASN A 69 -30.73 0.09 2.39
N LEU A 70 -30.43 1.35 2.08
CA LEU A 70 -31.44 2.39 1.92
C LEU A 70 -32.34 2.11 0.71
N LEU A 71 -31.75 1.56 -0.36
CA LEU A 71 -32.43 1.22 -1.61
C LEU A 71 -33.12 -0.15 -1.63
N ARG A 72 -33.16 -0.87 -0.50
CA ARG A 72 -33.74 -2.22 -0.42
C ARG A 72 -35.25 -2.16 -0.20
N ASP A 73 -35.99 -3.10 -0.80
CA ASP A 73 -37.47 -3.16 -0.87
C ASP A 73 -38.27 -2.86 0.41
N ASN A 74 -37.69 -3.05 1.60
CA ASN A 74 -38.35 -2.79 2.90
C ASN A 74 -37.88 -1.50 3.61
N ASN A 75 -36.92 -0.78 3.04
CA ASN A 75 -36.33 0.46 3.58
C ASN A 75 -36.53 1.66 2.65
N VAL A 76 -36.93 1.42 1.41
CA VAL A 76 -37.25 2.46 0.44
C VAL A 76 -38.66 2.97 0.72
N ASP A 77 -38.78 4.27 0.93
CA ASP A 77 -40.08 4.92 1.02
C ASP A 77 -40.82 4.79 -0.34
N PRO A 78 -42.01 4.17 -0.38
CA PRO A 78 -42.81 4.08 -1.60
C PRO A 78 -43.08 5.44 -2.26
N ASP A 79 -43.15 6.51 -1.46
CA ASP A 79 -43.37 7.87 -1.96
C ASP A 79 -42.13 8.36 -2.73
N TYR A 80 -40.93 8.05 -2.24
CA TYR A 80 -39.67 8.37 -2.92
C TYR A 80 -39.51 7.65 -4.27
N ILE A 81 -39.91 6.38 -4.36
CA ILE A 81 -39.92 5.63 -5.64
C ILE A 81 -40.92 6.26 -6.61
N THR A 82 -42.07 6.68 -6.11
CA THR A 82 -43.11 7.31 -6.91
C THR A 82 -42.63 8.65 -7.47
N GLU A 83 -41.95 9.47 -6.67
CA GLU A 83 -41.33 10.73 -7.10
C GLU A 83 -40.25 10.51 -8.17
N ILE A 84 -39.31 9.59 -7.96
CA ILE A 84 -38.27 9.27 -8.96
C ILE A 84 -38.90 8.72 -10.26
N SER A 85 -39.94 7.89 -10.14
CA SER A 85 -40.63 7.33 -11.30
C SER A 85 -41.34 8.43 -12.10
N TYR A 86 -41.96 9.40 -11.42
CA TYR A 86 -42.60 10.54 -12.07
C TYR A 86 -41.59 11.48 -12.72
N ASP A 87 -40.42 11.70 -12.11
CA ASP A 87 -39.32 12.45 -12.73
C ASP A 87 -38.83 11.76 -14.01
N LEU A 88 -38.48 10.48 -13.93
CA LEU A 88 -37.99 9.70 -15.07
C LEU A 88 -39.02 9.58 -16.21
N LEU A 89 -40.31 9.53 -15.90
CA LEU A 89 -41.38 9.43 -16.89
C LEU A 89 -41.90 10.79 -17.37
N GLY A 90 -41.39 11.90 -16.85
CA GLY A 90 -41.86 13.25 -17.18
C GLY A 90 -43.30 13.52 -16.73
N LEU A 91 -43.75 12.83 -15.67
CA LEU A 91 -45.09 12.91 -15.09
C LEU A 91 -45.14 13.84 -13.85
N ILE A 92 -44.06 14.57 -13.56
CA ILE A 92 -43.99 15.53 -12.46
C ILE A 92 -45.11 16.57 -12.59
N GLN A 93 -45.89 16.72 -11.53
CA GLN A 93 -46.84 17.82 -11.39
C GLN A 93 -46.10 19.10 -10.98
N SER A 94 -46.58 20.26 -11.45
CA SER A 94 -45.91 21.56 -11.24
C SER A 94 -45.72 21.95 -9.77
N ASP A 95 -46.45 21.31 -8.86
CA ASP A 95 -46.47 21.51 -7.41
C ASP A 95 -45.75 20.40 -6.62
N GLN A 96 -45.22 19.36 -7.29
CA GLN A 96 -44.43 18.33 -6.63
C GLN A 96 -43.00 18.80 -6.36
N ILE A 97 -42.53 18.60 -5.12
CA ILE A 97 -41.17 18.91 -4.69
C ILE A 97 -40.33 17.63 -4.75
N VAL A 98 -39.43 17.53 -5.73
CA VAL A 98 -38.50 16.39 -5.82
C VAL A 98 -37.29 16.66 -4.91
N ILE A 99 -37.04 15.76 -3.96
CA ILE A 99 -35.88 15.86 -3.07
C ILE A 99 -34.65 15.25 -3.77
N ASP A 100 -33.77 16.11 -4.30
CA ASP A 100 -32.48 15.70 -4.89
C ASP A 100 -31.40 15.56 -3.80
N ILE A 101 -30.98 14.34 -3.49
CA ILE A 101 -29.87 14.06 -2.57
C ILE A 101 -28.60 13.92 -3.40
N LYS A 102 -27.84 15.02 -3.52
CA LYS A 102 -26.49 15.04 -4.11
C LYS A 102 -25.40 14.54 -3.17
#